data_AF-A0A225UP55-F1
#
_entry.id   AF-A0A225UP55-F1
#
_cell.length_a   1.000
_cell.length_b   1.000
_cell.length_c   1.000
_cell.angle_alpha   90.00
_cell.angle_beta   90.00
_cell.angle_gamma   90.00
#
_symmetry.space_group_name_H-M   'P 1'
#
loop_
_entity.id
_entity.type
_entity.pdbx_description
1 polymer ?
#
loop_
_entity_poly.entity_id
_entity_poly.type
_entity_poly.pdbx_seq_one_letter_code
_entity_poly.pdbx_strand_id
1 'polypeptide(L)'
;MKFAATIIAMTIALSNVEANTPTHLRVLTDEAAMDYSSAPVAEWGQCKWVDRSATCADGLQCVVYSDWYGQCVKKVASTWGQCGGKGWTGSCTSGNICQKMNDYYSQCVPC
;
A
#
# COMPACT_ATOMS: atom_id res chain seq x y z
N MET A 1 59.38 21.98 5.80
CA MET A 1 59.04 23.39 6.11
C MET A 1 57.55 23.44 6.46
N LYS A 2 57.21 24.00 7.62
CA LYS A 2 55.83 24.22 8.09
C LYS A 2 55.28 25.49 7.42
N PHE A 3 54.09 25.43 6.85
CA PHE A 3 53.26 26.63 6.60
C PHE A 3 51.81 26.29 6.94
N ALA A 4 51.30 26.92 7.99
CA ALA A 4 49.90 26.90 8.38
C ALA A 4 49.18 28.05 7.65
N ALA A 5 47.96 27.80 7.16
CA ALA A 5 47.05 28.86 6.70
C ALA A 5 45.58 28.44 6.94
N THR A 6 45.09 28.83 8.12
CA THR A 6 43.78 29.42 8.45
C THR A 6 42.51 28.96 7.70
N ILE A 7 41.60 28.35 8.49
CA ILE A 7 40.19 28.08 8.17
C ILE A 7 39.43 29.41 8.14
N ILE A 8 38.88 29.80 6.98
CA ILE A 8 37.89 30.87 6.88
C ILE A 8 36.51 30.21 6.86
N ALA A 9 35.83 30.27 8.00
CA ALA A 9 34.43 29.91 8.12
C ALA A 9 33.58 30.90 7.31
N MET A 10 33.09 30.49 6.14
CA MET A 10 31.93 31.14 5.52
C MET A 10 30.68 30.58 6.21
N THR A 11 30.17 31.38 7.15
CA THR A 11 28.86 31.20 7.78
C THR A 11 27.76 31.30 6.72
N ILE A 12 27.37 30.17 6.14
CA ILE A 12 26.01 30.05 5.62
C ILE A 12 25.15 29.79 6.84
N ALA A 13 24.17 30.66 7.09
CA ALA A 13 23.13 30.41 8.07
C ALA A 13 22.42 29.12 7.65
N LEU A 14 22.79 28.00 8.27
CA LEU A 14 21.98 26.80 8.24
C LEU A 14 20.73 27.17 9.04
N SER A 15 19.66 27.54 8.32
CA SER A 15 18.31 27.53 8.87
C SER A 15 18.16 26.22 9.63
N ASN A 16 17.80 26.31 10.91
CA ASN A 16 17.62 25.18 11.81
C ASN A 16 16.73 24.13 11.12
N VAL A 17 17.32 23.10 10.51
CA VAL A 17 16.57 21.91 10.14
C VAL A 17 16.28 21.21 11.46
N GLU A 18 15.05 21.37 11.91
CA GLU A 18 14.53 20.67 13.05
C GLU A 18 14.55 19.17 12.72
N ALA A 19 15.48 18.44 13.35
CA ALA A 19 15.74 17.03 13.11
C ALA A 19 14.64 16.11 13.69
N ASN A 20 13.37 16.49 13.52
CA ASN A 20 12.20 15.75 14.00
C ASN A 20 11.16 15.46 12.92
N THR A 21 11.45 15.77 11.65
CA THR A 21 10.70 15.18 10.54
C THR A 21 11.45 13.97 10.02
N PRO A 22 10.87 12.74 10.08
CA PRO A 22 11.49 11.57 9.47
C PRO A 22 11.47 11.73 7.95
N THR A 23 12.55 12.25 7.39
CA THR A 23 12.80 12.26 5.95
C THR A 23 13.37 10.91 5.53
N HIS A 24 12.58 10.11 4.82
CA HIS A 24 13.06 8.87 4.21
C HIS A 24 13.88 9.18 2.95
N LEU A 25 15.19 9.33 3.11
CA LEU A 25 16.14 9.36 1.99
C LEU A 25 16.51 7.93 1.59
N ARG A 26 16.17 7.52 0.36
CA ARG A 26 16.55 6.20 -0.17
C ARG A 26 17.72 6.36 -1.13
N VAL A 27 18.91 5.96 -0.67
CA VAL A 27 20.11 5.83 -1.51
C VAL A 27 20.11 4.42 -2.09
N LEU A 28 20.21 4.32 -3.42
CA LEU A 28 20.30 3.05 -4.12
C LEU A 28 21.77 2.72 -4.33
N THR A 29 22.26 1.67 -3.65
CA THR A 29 23.55 1.05 -3.95
C THR A 29 23.33 -0.40 -4.34
N ASP A 30 23.76 -0.69 -5.56
CA ASP A 30 24.10 -2.00 -6.11
C ASP A 30 22.95 -2.92 -6.56
N GLU A 31 23.33 -3.82 -7.45
CA GLU A 31 22.60 -4.42 -8.58
C GLU A 31 21.55 -5.49 -8.16
N ALA A 32 21.19 -5.52 -6.88
CA ALA A 32 20.20 -6.40 -6.25
C ALA A 32 18.81 -5.75 -6.06
N ALA A 33 18.54 -4.62 -6.73
CA ALA A 33 17.33 -3.82 -6.56
C ALA A 33 16.03 -4.39 -7.19
N MET A 34 15.97 -5.69 -7.54
CA MET A 34 14.76 -6.32 -8.12
C MET A 34 13.90 -7.13 -7.13
N ASP A 35 14.24 -7.15 -5.84
CA ASP A 35 13.38 -7.72 -4.79
C ASP A 35 13.13 -6.71 -3.65
N TYR A 36 12.85 -5.45 -4.01
CA TYR A 36 12.15 -4.56 -3.08
C TYR A 36 10.67 -4.96 -3.07
N SER A 37 10.36 -6.08 -2.41
CA SER A 37 9.01 -6.40 -2.00
C SER A 37 8.51 -5.27 -1.09
N SER A 38 7.89 -4.24 -1.68
CA SER A 38 7.06 -3.30 -0.93
C SER A 38 6.14 -4.11 -0.02
N ALA A 39 6.11 -3.79 1.26
CA ALA A 39 5.27 -4.50 2.23
C ALA A 39 3.87 -4.70 1.64
N PRO A 40 3.27 -5.89 1.80
CA PRO A 40 2.04 -6.22 1.12
C PRO A 40 0.93 -5.24 1.53
N VAL A 41 0.12 -4.85 0.56
CA VAL A 41 -0.86 -3.78 0.70
C VAL A 41 -1.95 -4.22 1.68
N ALA A 42 -2.18 -3.40 2.71
CA ALA A 42 -3.20 -3.64 3.73
C ALA A 42 -4.62 -3.57 3.16
N GLU A 43 -5.60 -4.02 3.95
CA GLU A 43 -7.02 -3.92 3.60
C GLU A 43 -7.40 -2.47 3.28
N TRP A 44 -8.17 -2.29 2.20
CA TRP A 44 -8.55 -1.00 1.61
C TRP A 44 -7.42 -0.21 0.94
N GLY A 45 -6.18 -0.71 0.95
CA GLY A 45 -5.08 -0.10 0.22
C GLY A 45 -5.16 -0.30 -1.30
N GLN A 46 -4.55 0.60 -2.06
CA GLN A 46 -4.50 0.49 -3.52
C GLN A 46 -3.52 -0.59 -3.97
N CYS A 47 -3.95 -1.48 -4.85
CA CYS A 47 -3.17 -2.61 -5.36
C CYS A 47 -2.89 -2.55 -6.87
N LYS A 48 -3.47 -1.58 -7.59
CA LYS A 48 -3.25 -1.39 -9.03
C LYS A 48 -3.09 0.09 -9.37
N TRP A 49 -2.11 0.35 -10.23
CA TRP A 49 -1.84 1.59 -10.95
C TRP A 49 -1.78 1.29 -12.45
N VAL A 50 -1.53 2.33 -13.26
CA VAL A 50 -1.44 2.20 -14.73
C VAL A 50 -0.31 1.27 -15.15
N ASP A 51 0.83 1.37 -14.48
CA ASP A 51 2.11 0.76 -14.86
C ASP A 51 2.54 -0.40 -13.95
N ARG A 52 1.87 -0.58 -12.82
CA ARG A 52 2.22 -1.62 -11.85
C ARG A 52 1.03 -2.10 -11.01
N SER A 53 1.21 -3.25 -10.38
CA SER A 53 0.33 -3.78 -9.33
C SER A 53 1.15 -4.14 -8.10
N ALA A 54 0.50 -4.14 -6.94
CA ALA A 54 1.10 -4.57 -5.68
C ALA A 54 0.32 -5.76 -5.12
N THR A 55 1.05 -6.65 -4.44
CA THR A 55 0.47 -7.81 -3.76
C THR A 55 -0.25 -7.35 -2.50
N CYS A 56 -1.49 -7.82 -2.32
CA CYS A 56 -2.24 -7.57 -1.08
C CYS A 56 -1.73 -8.47 0.05
N ALA A 57 -1.95 -8.04 1.30
CA ALA A 57 -1.68 -8.87 2.46
C ALA A 57 -2.48 -10.17 2.45
N ASP A 58 -2.03 -11.15 3.24
CA ASP A 58 -2.62 -12.48 3.27
C ASP A 58 -4.13 -12.43 3.55
N GLY A 59 -4.89 -13.26 2.83
CA GLY A 59 -6.35 -13.30 2.92
C GLY A 59 -7.07 -12.17 2.18
N LEU A 60 -6.34 -11.26 1.55
CA LEU A 60 -6.90 -10.22 0.69
C LEU A 60 -6.72 -10.56 -0.80
N GLN A 61 -7.56 -9.95 -1.63
CA GLN A 61 -7.47 -10.00 -3.08
C GLN A 61 -7.47 -8.59 -3.66
N CYS A 62 -6.72 -8.38 -4.74
CA CYS A 62 -6.75 -7.13 -5.47
C CYS A 62 -7.99 -7.08 -6.37
N VAL A 63 -8.97 -6.26 -6.00
CA VAL A 63 -10.15 -6.00 -6.83
C VAL A 63 -9.85 -4.82 -7.74
N VAL A 64 -9.80 -5.07 -9.04
CA VAL A 64 -9.53 -4.06 -10.06
C VAL A 64 -10.83 -3.37 -10.46
N TYR A 65 -10.90 -2.07 -10.24
CA TYR A 65 -12.06 -1.25 -10.66
C TYR A 65 -11.84 -0.55 -12.00
N SER A 66 -10.59 -0.23 -12.33
CA SER A 66 -10.20 0.41 -13.59
C SER A 66 -8.73 0.13 -13.94
N ASP A 67 -8.27 0.64 -15.08
CA ASP A 67 -6.88 0.49 -15.52
C ASP A 67 -5.86 1.16 -14.60
N TRP A 68 -6.29 2.13 -13.78
CA TRP A 68 -5.43 2.90 -12.90
C TRP A 68 -5.71 2.67 -11.41
N TYR A 69 -6.80 1.95 -11.06
CA TYR A 69 -7.22 1.77 -9.69
C TYR A 69 -7.72 0.35 -9.42
N GLY A 70 -7.18 -0.24 -8.35
CA GLY A 70 -7.69 -1.44 -7.73
C GLY A 70 -7.43 -1.39 -6.25
N GLN A 71 -8.23 -2.09 -5.46
CA GLN A 71 -8.17 -2.05 -4.01
C GLN A 71 -8.08 -3.46 -3.41
N CYS A 72 -7.25 -3.61 -2.37
CA CYS A 72 -7.19 -4.84 -1.59
C CYS A 72 -8.42 -4.97 -0.71
N VAL A 73 -9.20 -6.02 -0.92
CA VAL A 73 -10.37 -6.35 -0.10
C VAL A 73 -10.30 -7.79 0.37
N LYS A 74 -11.04 -8.14 1.42
CA LYS A 74 -11.09 -9.51 1.93
C LYS A 74 -11.50 -10.49 0.83
N LYS A 75 -10.73 -11.57 0.67
CA LYS A 75 -11.09 -12.68 -0.22
C LYS A 75 -12.24 -13.50 0.36
N VAL A 76 -12.20 -13.69 1.68
CA VAL A 76 -13.25 -14.36 2.46
C VAL A 76 -13.72 -13.39 3.53
N ALA A 77 -14.99 -12.97 3.44
CA ALA A 77 -15.60 -12.08 4.41
C ALA A 77 -16.30 -12.86 5.52
N SER A 78 -16.25 -12.34 6.75
CA SER A 78 -17.05 -12.82 7.87
C SER A 78 -18.53 -12.51 7.67
N THR A 79 -19.40 -13.10 8.49
CA THR A 79 -20.82 -12.69 8.58
C THR A 79 -20.94 -11.16 8.68
N TRP A 80 -21.86 -10.60 7.92
CA TRP A 80 -22.13 -9.17 7.73
C TRP A 80 -21.03 -8.36 7.00
N GLY A 81 -19.93 -9.00 6.61
CA GLY A 81 -18.89 -8.38 5.80
C GLY A 81 -19.25 -8.28 4.32
N GLN A 82 -18.55 -7.41 3.58
CA GLN A 82 -18.72 -7.28 2.13
C GLN A 82 -18.06 -8.45 1.41
N CYS A 83 -18.84 -9.16 0.60
CA CYS A 83 -18.37 -10.28 -0.21
C CYS A 83 -18.46 -10.03 -1.71
N GLY A 84 -18.90 -8.85 -2.14
CA GLY A 84 -18.98 -8.53 -3.55
C GLY A 84 -19.46 -7.11 -3.81
N GLY A 85 -19.46 -6.77 -5.09
CA GLY A 85 -19.89 -5.50 -5.60
C GLY A 85 -19.73 -5.48 -7.13
N LYS A 86 -19.81 -4.29 -7.71
CA LYS A 86 -19.76 -4.15 -9.16
C LYS A 86 -18.40 -4.61 -9.69
N GLY A 87 -18.41 -5.66 -10.53
CA GLY A 87 -17.21 -6.16 -11.19
C GLY A 87 -16.33 -7.11 -10.37
N TRP A 88 -16.77 -7.55 -9.17
CA TRP A 88 -16.00 -8.51 -8.38
C TRP A 88 -16.86 -9.34 -7.43
N THR A 89 -16.33 -10.50 -7.03
CA THR A 89 -16.98 -11.42 -6.11
C THR A 89 -15.93 -12.08 -5.23
N GLY A 90 -16.22 -12.17 -3.94
CA GLY A 90 -15.46 -12.92 -2.95
C GLY A 90 -16.31 -14.03 -2.34
N SER A 91 -15.75 -14.69 -1.33
CA SER A 91 -16.43 -15.77 -0.60
C SER A 91 -16.84 -15.31 0.79
N CYS A 92 -17.75 -16.06 1.41
CA CYS A 92 -18.10 -15.89 2.82
C CYS A 92 -17.49 -17.01 3.66
N THR A 93 -17.27 -16.75 4.95
CA THR A 93 -16.96 -17.80 5.93
C THR A 93 -18.06 -18.85 5.95
N SER A 94 -17.72 -20.09 6.29
CA SER A 94 -18.66 -21.22 6.34
C SER A 94 -19.94 -20.88 7.12
N GLY A 95 -21.09 -21.38 6.64
CA GLY A 95 -22.42 -21.09 7.21
C GLY A 95 -23.02 -19.75 6.80
N ASN A 96 -22.44 -19.06 5.81
CA ASN A 96 -22.97 -17.80 5.27
C ASN A 96 -23.01 -17.84 3.75
N ILE A 97 -24.00 -17.13 3.17
CA ILE A 97 -24.12 -16.88 1.73
C ILE A 97 -23.82 -15.42 1.40
N CYS A 98 -23.23 -15.19 0.23
CA CYS A 98 -23.04 -13.84 -0.29
C CYS A 98 -24.33 -13.35 -0.95
N GLN A 99 -25.10 -12.51 -0.27
CA GLN A 99 -26.34 -11.94 -0.78
C GLN A 99 -26.09 -10.55 -1.39
N LYS A 100 -26.50 -10.36 -2.65
CA LYS A 100 -26.47 -9.05 -3.30
C LYS A 100 -27.48 -8.11 -2.62
N MET A 101 -27.01 -6.98 -2.13
CA MET A 101 -27.88 -5.92 -1.58
C MET A 101 -28.13 -4.84 -2.64
N ASN A 102 -27.10 -4.44 -3.37
CA ASN A 102 -27.19 -3.55 -4.52
C ASN A 102 -26.06 -3.85 -5.51
N ASP A 103 -25.95 -3.07 -6.59
CA ASP A 103 -24.94 -3.30 -7.62
C ASP A 103 -23.50 -3.14 -7.12
N TYR A 104 -23.27 -2.35 -6.08
CA TYR A 104 -21.95 -2.05 -5.53
C TYR A 104 -21.63 -2.80 -4.25
N TYR A 105 -22.61 -3.47 -3.64
CA TYR A 105 -22.47 -4.09 -2.33
C TYR A 105 -23.25 -5.41 -2.25
N SER A 106 -22.53 -6.48 -1.95
CA SER A 106 -23.05 -7.77 -1.54
C SER A 106 -22.53 -8.09 -0.14
N GLN A 107 -23.38 -8.63 0.72
CA GLN A 107 -23.08 -8.89 2.12
C GLN A 107 -23.15 -10.39 2.42
N CYS A 108 -22.22 -10.88 3.24
CA CYS A 108 -22.35 -12.21 3.82
C CYS A 108 -23.47 -12.22 4.85
N VAL A 109 -24.49 -13.04 4.62
CA VAL A 109 -25.59 -13.25 5.57
C VAL A 109 -25.64 -14.73 5.97
N PRO A 110 -26.13 -15.08 7.17
CA PRO A 110 -26.34 -16.47 7.54
C PRO A 110 -27.24 -17.20 6.52
N CYS A 111 -26.88 -18.44 6.21
CA CYS A 111 -27.66 -19.32 5.33
C CYS A 111 -29.01 -19.72 5.96
#